data_AF-A0A916J9G6-F1
#
_entry.id   AF-A0A916J9G6-F1
#
_cell.length_a   1.000
_cell.length_b   1.000
_cell.length_c   1.000
_cell.angle_alpha   90.00
_cell.angle_beta   90.00
_cell.angle_gamma   90.00
#
_symmetry.space_group_name_H-M   'P 1'
#
loop_
_entity.id
_entity.type
_entity.pdbx_description
1 polymer ?
#
loop_
_entity_poly.entity_id
_entity_poly.type
_entity_poly.pdbx_seq_one_letter_code
_entity_poly.pdbx_strand_id
1 'polypeptide(L)'
;MARGIAALIAQTESALRACNDENASVFADRLSDARLAFLDVVKFVCANTKSVPNVVFSGSVPYLFLGGILVAGWQLGRSMLTALKCMAEGTDPDFMQSKIRIARFFAEHILTRTAGLRESILFGGTVVGEMPAELL
;
A
#
# COMPACT_ATOMS: atom_id res chain seq x y z
N MET A 1 -0.20 11.46 -12.02
CA MET A 1 -1.24 11.06 -11.04
C MET A 1 -0.70 10.13 -9.95
N ALA A 2 -0.20 8.93 -10.25
CA ALA A 2 0.28 7.95 -9.25
C ALA A 2 1.32 8.50 -8.24
N ARG A 3 2.35 9.22 -8.71
CA ARG A 3 3.35 9.85 -7.83
C ARG A 3 2.77 10.93 -6.91
N GLY A 4 1.72 11.63 -7.35
CA GLY A 4 1.02 12.63 -6.54
C GLY A 4 0.28 11.98 -5.37
N ILE A 5 -0.40 10.85 -5.61
CA ILE A 5 -1.03 10.07 -4.55
C ILE A 5 0.02 9.56 -3.56
N ALA A 6 1.14 9.01 -4.05
CA ALA A 6 2.23 8.57 -3.18
C ALA A 6 2.76 9.71 -2.29
N ALA A 7 2.87 10.93 -2.80
CA ALA A 7 3.29 12.09 -2.00
C ALA A 7 2.29 12.43 -0.87
N LEU A 8 0.98 12.32 -1.12
CA LEU A 8 -0.05 12.52 -0.09
C LEU A 8 0.00 11.42 0.98
N ILE A 9 0.30 10.19 0.59
CA ILE A 9 0.49 9.07 1.51
C ILE A 9 1.71 9.32 2.41
N ALA A 10 2.84 9.78 1.83
CA ALA A 10 4.04 10.13 2.59
C ALA A 10 3.80 11.25 3.63
N GLN A 11 2.91 12.20 3.34
CA GLN A 11 2.49 13.21 4.34
C GLN A 11 1.73 12.56 5.50
N THR A 12 0.90 11.57 5.23
CA THR A 12 0.17 10.83 6.27
C THR A 12 1.11 9.96 7.11
N GLU A 13 2.08 9.29 6.49
CA GLU A 13 3.16 8.57 7.20
C GLU A 13 3.90 9.48 8.17
N SER A 14 4.24 10.69 7.73
CA SER A 14 4.94 11.69 8.56
C SER A 14 4.08 12.14 9.74
N ALA A 15 2.78 12.38 9.50
CA ALA A 15 1.84 12.73 10.56
C ALA A 15 1.67 11.61 11.59
N LEU A 16 1.61 10.35 11.15
CA LEU A 16 1.51 9.19 12.04
C LEU A 16 2.76 9.05 12.94
N ARG A 17 3.96 9.24 12.38
CA ARG A 17 5.21 9.22 13.15
C ARG A 17 5.29 10.36 14.17
N ALA A 18 4.65 11.49 13.90
CA ALA A 18 4.63 12.62 14.82
C ALA A 18 3.70 12.43 16.04
N CYS A 19 2.84 11.40 16.05
CA CYS A 19 1.90 11.16 17.16
C CYS A 19 2.54 10.58 18.43
N ASN A 20 3.81 10.18 18.41
CA ASN A 20 4.49 9.50 19.53
C ASN A 20 3.70 8.29 20.09
N ASP A 21 3.00 7.56 19.21
CA ASP A 21 2.25 6.34 19.53
C ASP A 21 2.88 5.14 18.80
N GLU A 22 3.02 4.02 19.49
CA GLU A 22 3.65 2.82 18.95
C GLU A 22 2.84 2.23 17.79
N ASN A 23 1.52 2.19 17.91
CA ASN A 23 0.65 1.68 16.85
C ASN A 23 0.76 2.55 15.60
N ALA A 24 0.80 3.88 15.78
CA ALA A 24 0.92 4.83 14.68
C ALA A 24 2.27 4.68 13.97
N SER A 25 3.35 4.50 14.74
CA SER A 25 4.70 4.33 14.21
C SER A 25 4.82 3.07 13.35
N VAL A 26 4.34 1.92 13.84
CA VAL A 26 4.36 0.68 13.07
C VAL A 26 3.44 0.75 11.85
N PHE A 27 2.26 1.36 11.98
CA PHE A 27 1.39 1.59 10.83
C PHE A 27 2.08 2.43 9.77
N ALA A 28 2.76 3.52 10.17
CA ALA A 28 3.50 4.39 9.25
C ALA A 28 4.60 3.65 8.50
N ASP A 29 5.33 2.76 9.16
CA ASP A 29 6.40 1.97 8.53
C ASP A 29 5.84 1.02 7.48
N ARG A 30 4.77 0.28 7.81
CA ARG A 30 4.12 -0.63 6.84
C ARG A 30 3.45 0.10 5.69
N LEU A 31 2.90 1.29 5.93
CA LEU A 31 2.36 2.14 4.87
C LEU A 31 3.48 2.66 3.96
N SER A 32 4.65 2.99 4.52
CA SER A 32 5.83 3.39 3.76
C SER A 32 6.33 2.26 2.86
N ASP A 33 6.46 1.04 3.40
CA ASP A 33 6.85 -0.15 2.63
C ASP A 33 5.92 -0.35 1.43
N ALA A 34 4.60 -0.29 1.67
CA ALA A 34 3.59 -0.43 0.63
C ALA A 34 3.65 0.69 -0.42
N ARG A 35 3.88 1.93 0.00
CA ARG A 35 4.04 3.08 -0.90
C ARG A 35 5.27 2.93 -1.79
N LEU A 36 6.39 2.49 -1.23
CA LEU A 36 7.63 2.27 -1.98
C LEU A 36 7.46 1.12 -2.99
N ALA A 37 6.81 0.02 -2.57
CA ALA A 37 6.46 -1.08 -3.45
C ALA A 37 5.59 -0.61 -4.64
N PHE A 38 4.59 0.23 -4.40
CA PHE A 38 3.77 0.83 -5.46
C PHE A 38 4.59 1.70 -6.42
N LEU A 39 5.52 2.51 -5.91
CA LEU A 39 6.37 3.37 -6.74
C LEU A 39 7.30 2.55 -7.65
N ASP A 40 7.85 1.45 -7.13
CA ASP A 40 8.67 0.53 -7.93
C ASP A 40 7.87 -0.09 -9.07
N VAL A 41 6.65 -0.55 -8.79
CA VAL A 41 5.77 -1.09 -9.82
C VAL A 41 5.40 -0.03 -10.86
N VAL A 42 5.03 1.18 -10.43
CA VAL A 42 4.74 2.29 -11.36
C VAL A 42 5.94 2.59 -12.25
N LYS A 43 7.16 2.59 -11.69
CA LYS A 43 8.40 2.78 -12.45
C LYS A 43 8.58 1.67 -13.50
N PHE A 44 8.38 0.41 -13.11
CA PHE A 44 8.47 -0.74 -14.00
C PHE A 44 7.46 -0.66 -15.15
N VAL A 45 6.18 -0.42 -14.84
CA VAL A 45 5.12 -0.29 -15.85
C VAL A 45 5.50 0.81 -16.85
N CYS A 46 5.80 2.02 -16.38
CA CYS A 46 6.16 3.14 -17.27
C CYS A 46 7.39 2.87 -18.14
N ALA A 47 8.37 2.11 -17.65
CA ALA A 47 9.58 1.77 -18.41
C ALA A 47 9.34 0.70 -19.49
N ASN A 48 8.41 -0.24 -19.24
CA ASN A 48 8.29 -1.47 -20.04
C ASN A 48 7.03 -1.55 -20.91
N THR A 49 6.02 -0.70 -20.72
CA THR A 49 4.75 -0.77 -21.48
C THR A 49 4.96 -0.73 -23.00
N LYS A 50 5.98 -0.01 -23.50
CA LYS A 50 6.25 0.10 -24.95
C LYS A 50 7.10 -1.05 -25.50
N SER A 51 7.97 -1.63 -24.69
CA SER A 51 8.96 -2.63 -25.14
C SER A 51 8.45 -4.06 -25.01
N VAL A 52 7.81 -4.38 -23.87
CA VAL A 52 7.36 -5.74 -23.54
C VAL A 52 5.94 -5.71 -22.94
N PRO A 53 4.93 -5.32 -23.73
CA PRO A 53 3.57 -5.12 -23.24
C PRO A 53 2.97 -6.37 -22.57
N ASN A 54 3.22 -7.57 -23.11
CA ASN A 54 2.70 -8.83 -22.54
C ASN A 54 3.21 -9.09 -21.11
N VAL A 55 4.48 -8.77 -20.85
CA VAL A 55 5.10 -8.88 -19.51
C VAL A 55 4.47 -7.89 -18.53
N VAL A 56 4.11 -6.69 -19.00
CA VAL A 56 3.47 -5.67 -18.15
C VAL A 56 2.01 -6.02 -17.87
N PHE A 57 1.27 -6.51 -18.87
CA PHE A 57 -0.15 -6.81 -18.72
C PHE A 57 -0.44 -8.05 -17.87
N SER A 58 0.49 -9.01 -17.81
CA SER A 58 0.37 -10.15 -16.89
C SER A 58 0.34 -9.71 -15.41
N GLY A 59 0.95 -8.58 -15.08
CA GLY A 59 0.93 -7.97 -13.75
C GLY A 59 -0.29 -7.11 -13.43
N SER A 60 -1.28 -6.99 -14.31
CA SER A 60 -2.40 -6.03 -14.17
C SER A 60 -3.28 -6.27 -12.92
N VAL A 61 -3.67 -7.52 -12.66
CA VAL A 61 -4.49 -7.87 -11.48
C VAL A 61 -3.70 -7.66 -10.17
N PRO A 62 -2.46 -8.18 -10.01
CA PRO A 62 -1.62 -7.84 -8.86
C PRO A 62 -1.41 -6.33 -8.67
N TYR A 63 -1.26 -5.57 -9.76
CA TYR A 63 -1.12 -4.11 -9.69
C TYR A 63 -2.38 -3.43 -9.14
N LEU A 64 -3.57 -3.86 -9.58
CA LEU A 64 -4.84 -3.38 -9.05
C LEU A 64 -4.97 -3.68 -7.55
N PHE A 65 -4.66 -4.90 -7.12
CA PHE A 65 -4.70 -5.27 -5.71
C PHE A 65 -3.72 -4.46 -4.87
N LEU A 66 -2.49 -4.27 -5.36
CA LEU A 66 -1.48 -3.49 -4.66
C LEU A 66 -1.95 -2.04 -4.47
N GLY A 67 -2.46 -1.41 -5.54
CA GLY A 67 -3.02 -0.06 -5.47
C GLY A 67 -4.20 0.03 -4.51
N GLY A 68 -5.12 -0.94 -4.55
CA GLY A 68 -6.27 -1.01 -3.65
C GLY A 68 -5.87 -1.11 -2.17
N ILE A 69 -4.94 -2.01 -1.84
CA ILE A 69 -4.42 -2.18 -0.48
C ILE A 69 -3.74 -0.90 0.01
N LEU A 70 -2.91 -0.27 -0.83
CA LEU A 70 -2.21 0.96 -0.48
C LEU A 70 -3.19 2.11 -0.17
N VAL A 71 -4.19 2.34 -1.03
CA VAL A 71 -5.16 3.42 -0.83
C VAL A 71 -6.08 3.15 0.37
N ALA A 72 -6.48 1.91 0.59
CA ALA A 72 -7.24 1.52 1.78
C ALA A 72 -6.41 1.75 3.06
N GLY A 73 -5.14 1.33 3.05
CA GLY A 73 -4.21 1.59 4.14
C GLY A 73 -4.00 3.08 4.40
N TRP A 74 -3.92 3.90 3.34
CA TRP A 74 -3.83 5.35 3.49
C TRP A 74 -5.06 5.94 4.20
N GLN A 75 -6.28 5.55 3.82
CA GLN A 75 -7.48 6.03 4.49
C GLN A 75 -7.58 5.51 5.94
N LEU A 76 -7.15 4.28 6.22
CA LEU A 76 -7.06 3.75 7.58
C LEU A 76 -6.05 4.52 8.43
N GLY A 77 -4.89 4.87 7.88
CA GLY A 77 -3.90 5.72 8.57
C GLY A 77 -4.48 7.09 8.93
N ARG A 78 -5.23 7.72 8.01
CA ARG A 78 -5.95 8.96 8.31
C ARG A 78 -7.02 8.77 9.40
N SER A 79 -7.77 7.68 9.36
CA SER A 79 -8.73 7.33 10.41
C SER A 79 -8.06 7.12 11.77
N MET A 80 -6.86 6.54 11.78
CA MET A 80 -6.09 6.30 13.00
C MET A 80 -5.60 7.61 13.63
N LEU A 81 -5.13 8.57 12.82
CA LEU A 81 -4.78 9.91 13.29
C LEU A 81 -5.96 10.58 14.02
N THR A 82 -7.16 10.48 13.46
CA THR A 82 -8.37 11.01 14.10
C THR A 82 -8.71 10.24 15.38
N ALA A 83 -8.62 8.91 15.37
CA ALA A 83 -8.90 8.09 16.55
C ALA A 83 -7.97 8.42 17.72
N LEU A 84 -6.67 8.64 17.45
CA LEU A 84 -5.69 9.05 18.47
C LEU A 84 -6.04 10.41 19.08
N LYS A 85 -6.48 11.37 18.26
CA LYS A 85 -6.93 12.69 18.75
C LYS A 85 -8.18 12.57 19.62
N CYS A 86 -9.22 11.88 19.14
CA CYS A 86 -10.45 11.67 19.90
C CYS A 86 -10.19 10.92 21.22
N MET A 87 -9.26 9.96 21.22
CA MET A 87 -8.84 9.24 22.43
C MET A 87 -8.16 10.17 23.44
N ALA A 88 -7.31 11.11 22.99
CA ALA A 88 -6.69 12.12 23.86
C ALA A 88 -7.72 13.12 24.43
N GLU A 89 -8.80 13.38 23.68
CA GLU A 89 -9.93 14.22 24.10
C GLU A 89 -10.95 13.46 24.98
N GLY A 90 -10.77 12.15 25.19
CA GLY A 90 -11.68 11.32 25.98
C GLY A 90 -13.00 10.97 25.30
N THR A 91 -13.09 11.14 23.97
CA THR A 91 -14.30 10.84 23.20
C THR A 91 -14.35 9.36 22.83
N ASP A 92 -15.32 8.63 23.41
CA ASP A 92 -15.57 7.20 23.20
C ASP A 92 -14.28 6.34 23.20
N PRO A 93 -13.58 6.24 24.35
CA PRO A 93 -12.25 5.64 24.41
C PRO A 93 -12.20 4.19 23.93
N ASP A 94 -13.22 3.39 24.23
CA ASP A 94 -13.29 1.96 23.85
C ASP A 94 -13.44 1.80 22.34
N PHE A 95 -14.27 2.62 21.70
CA PHE A 95 -14.41 2.62 20.26
C PHE A 95 -13.14 3.11 19.56
N MET A 96 -12.50 4.19 20.05
CA MET A 96 -11.26 4.70 19.46
C MET A 96 -10.11 3.72 19.60
N GLN A 97 -9.99 3.05 20.74
CA GLN A 97 -9.02 1.97 20.94
C GLN A 97 -9.27 0.81 19.96
N SER A 98 -10.53 0.44 19.73
CA SER A 98 -10.90 -0.59 18.73
C SER A 98 -10.50 -0.19 17.31
N LYS A 99 -10.73 1.08 16.92
CA LYS A 99 -10.33 1.62 15.62
C LYS A 99 -8.81 1.58 15.42
N ILE A 100 -8.04 1.90 16.46
CA ILE A 100 -6.57 1.82 16.44
C ILE A 100 -6.11 0.37 16.26
N ARG A 101 -6.70 -0.59 16.99
CA ARG A 101 -6.35 -2.02 16.85
C ARG A 101 -6.66 -2.57 15.46
N ILE A 102 -7.79 -2.18 14.87
CA ILE A 102 -8.14 -2.57 13.48
C ILE A 102 -7.11 -2.03 12.49
N ALA A 103 -6.70 -0.76 12.64
CA ALA A 103 -5.67 -0.18 11.79
C ALA A 103 -4.34 -0.95 11.97
N ARG A 104 -3.92 -1.22 13.20
CA ARG A 104 -2.70 -2.00 13.48
C ARG A 104 -2.73 -3.38 12.82
N PHE A 105 -3.83 -4.12 12.95
CA PHE A 105 -4.02 -5.39 12.25
C PHE A 105 -3.88 -5.26 10.73
N PHE A 106 -4.51 -4.24 10.14
CA PHE A 106 -4.42 -4.01 8.70
C PHE A 106 -2.97 -3.78 8.26
N ALA A 107 -2.19 -3.02 9.05
CA ALA A 107 -0.78 -2.79 8.76
C ALA A 107 0.07 -4.07 8.81
N GLU A 108 -0.16 -4.92 9.81
CA GLU A 108 0.66 -6.12 10.01
C GLU A 108 0.28 -7.27 9.07
N HIS A 109 -0.99 -7.39 8.69
CA HIS A 109 -1.49 -8.55 7.94
C HIS A 109 -1.86 -8.26 6.48
N ILE A 110 -2.22 -7.02 6.16
CA ILE A 110 -2.76 -6.67 4.83
C ILE A 110 -1.76 -5.81 4.05
N LEU A 111 -1.21 -4.75 4.65
CA LEU A 111 -0.18 -3.93 3.98
C LEU A 111 1.07 -4.75 3.64
N THR A 112 1.45 -5.71 4.47
CA THR A 112 2.60 -6.61 4.23
C THR A 112 2.48 -7.43 2.95
N ARG A 113 1.27 -7.68 2.45
CA ARG A 113 1.02 -8.41 1.20
C ARG A 113 1.51 -7.66 -0.05
N THR A 114 1.64 -6.32 0.04
CA THR A 114 2.06 -5.48 -1.09
C THR A 114 3.47 -5.80 -1.58
N ALA A 115 4.35 -6.28 -0.69
CA ALA A 115 5.69 -6.73 -1.07
C ALA A 115 5.62 -7.94 -2.02
N GLY A 116 4.82 -8.96 -1.68
CA GLY A 116 4.63 -10.13 -2.55
C GLY A 116 3.97 -9.77 -3.88
N LEU A 117 2.98 -8.87 -3.87
CA LEU A 117 2.35 -8.38 -5.11
C LEU A 117 3.36 -7.65 -6.00
N ARG A 118 4.24 -6.82 -5.42
CA ARG A 118 5.32 -6.15 -6.15
C ARG A 118 6.25 -7.17 -6.81
N GLU A 119 6.70 -8.18 -6.08
CA GLU A 119 7.58 -9.23 -6.64
C GLU A 119 6.93 -9.92 -7.84
N SER A 120 5.66 -10.31 -7.73
CA SER A 120 4.93 -10.93 -8.83
C SER A 120 4.83 -10.04 -10.07
N ILE A 121 4.73 -8.72 -9.90
CA ILE A 121 4.64 -7.77 -11.02
C ILE A 121 6.00 -7.53 -11.68
N LEU A 122 7.05 -7.37 -10.87
CA LEU A 122 8.38 -7.06 -11.39
C LEU A 122 9.05 -8.27 -12.06
N PHE A 123 8.79 -9.47 -11.55
CA PHE A 123 9.55 -10.67 -11.93
C PHE A 123 8.69 -11.83 -12.43
N GLY A 124 7.36 -11.79 -12.25
CA GLY A 124 6.47 -12.89 -12.65
C GLY A 124 6.08 -12.90 -14.13
N GLY A 125 6.43 -11.87 -14.90
CA GLY A 125 5.95 -11.71 -16.28
C GLY A 125 6.73 -12.47 -17.35
N THR A 126 7.94 -12.96 -17.06
CA THR A 126 8.84 -13.56 -18.07
C THR A 126 8.22 -14.79 -18.74
N VAL A 127 7.79 -15.77 -17.94
CA VAL A 127 7.20 -17.01 -18.47
C VAL A 127 5.93 -16.72 -19.26
N VAL A 128 5.06 -15.82 -18.78
CA VAL A 128 3.83 -15.43 -19.48
C VAL A 128 4.14 -14.73 -20.81
N GLY A 129 5.20 -13.93 -20.87
CA GLY A 129 5.64 -13.26 -22.09
C GLY A 129 6.23 -14.20 -23.15
N GLU A 130 6.73 -15.36 -22.73
CA GLU A 130 7.31 -16.39 -23.59
C GLU A 130 6.27 -17.42 -24.08
N MET A 131 5.08 -17.46 -23.48
CA MET A 131 4.02 -18.38 -23.86
C MET A 131 3.46 -18.07 -25.26
N PRO A 132 3.27 -19.08 -26.12
CA PRO A 132 2.54 -18.94 -27.39
C PRO A 132 1.14 -18.35 -27.19
N ALA A 133 0.69 -17.51 -28.12
CA ALA A 133 -0.62 -16.88 -28.02
C ALA A 133 -1.78 -17.89 -28.02
N GLU A 134 -1.62 -19.06 -28.65
CA GLU A 134 -2.59 -20.16 -28.60
C GLU A 134 -2.72 -20.85 -27.23
N LEU A 135 -1.84 -20.57 -26.26
CA LEU A 135 -1.89 -21.12 -24.90
C LEU A 135 -2.35 -20.09 -23.85
N LEU A 136 -2.72 -18.87 -24.28
CA LEU A 136 -3.27 -17.78 -23.45
C LEU A 136 -4.77 -17.61 -23.70
#